data_AF-A0A1A8IHP0-F1
#
_entry.id   AF-A0A1A8IHP0-F1
#
_cell.length_a   1.000
_cell.length_b   1.000
_cell.length_c   1.000
_cell.angle_alpha   90.00
_cell.angle_beta   90.00
_cell.angle_gamma   90.00
#
_symmetry.space_group_name_H-M   'P 1'
#
loop_
_entity.id
_entity.type
_entity.pdbx_description
1 polymer ?
#
loop_
_entity_poly.entity_id
_entity_poly.type
_entity_poly.pdbx_seq_one_letter_code
_entity_poly.pdbx_strand_id
1 'polypeptide(L)'
;MKLRVQLQCKNLHEYMKELSPDVLDRLFNHPATCLAVYRELPKLAQNYVIRMLFLDQPLPQAAVALWMKKEGQRDHDECVSVLTGLRLWHSQQLQGGLQGYTLNPVFKDNLRTALLGGGTAWAEEQSALGPDRHARDIESLDRYAMERWEVILQFMVGSPCAVSQDLSQLLVQAGLMKSEAGEAPYITSAGFQFLLLDTASQLWYFTLQYLRTAQSRGMDLVEILSFLFQLSFSTLGRDYSVEGMSESLLTFLQHLREFGLVFQRKRKSRRYYPTRLAITLAAGVSSSSSSPAETADTGFIVVETNYRIYAYTSTYKLLFCSETLSSTEDFSFLT
;
A
#
# COMPACT_ATOMS: atom_id res chain seq x y z
N MET A 1 24.84 -23.24 -7.15
CA MET A 1 23.42 -23.08 -6.76
C MET A 1 23.11 -21.60 -6.66
N LYS A 2 22.42 -21.01 -7.65
CA LYS A 2 21.92 -19.64 -7.53
C LYS A 2 20.82 -19.65 -6.47
N LEU A 3 20.98 -18.88 -5.39
CA LEU A 3 19.92 -18.66 -4.40
C LEU A 3 18.65 -18.27 -5.16
N ARG A 4 17.58 -19.06 -5.02
CA ARG A 4 16.25 -18.65 -5.48
C ARG A 4 15.90 -17.41 -4.67
N VAL A 5 15.99 -16.23 -5.29
CA VAL A 5 15.52 -14.99 -4.68
C VAL A 5 14.01 -15.15 -4.54
N GLN A 6 13.54 -15.40 -3.32
CA GLN A 6 12.12 -15.30 -3.01
C GLN A 6 11.75 -13.82 -3.06
N LEU A 7 10.65 -13.51 -3.74
CA LEU A 7 10.11 -12.16 -3.79
C LEU A 7 9.64 -11.76 -2.38
N GLN A 8 10.42 -10.91 -1.70
CA GLN A 8 10.09 -10.40 -0.37
C GLN A 8 9.24 -9.14 -0.50
N CYS A 9 7.97 -9.23 -0.09
CA CYS A 9 7.10 -8.07 0.06
C CYS A 9 7.37 -7.44 1.43
N LYS A 10 8.17 -6.37 1.46
CA LYS A 10 8.36 -5.58 2.69
C LYS A 10 7.05 -4.96 3.11
N ASN A 11 6.75 -4.91 4.40
CA ASN A 11 5.62 -4.13 4.89
C ASN A 11 5.93 -2.62 4.86
N LEU A 12 4.92 -1.78 5.12
CA LEU A 12 5.10 -0.32 5.15
C LEU A 12 6.18 0.11 6.15
N HIS A 13 6.20 -0.48 7.34
CA HIS A 13 7.18 -0.12 8.37
C HIS A 13 8.61 -0.39 7.94
N GLU A 14 8.88 -1.53 7.31
CA GLU A 14 10.19 -1.89 6.78
C GLU A 14 10.62 -0.91 5.70
N TYR A 15 9.72 -0.52 4.81
CA TYR A 15 10.03 0.51 3.83
C TYR A 15 10.33 1.88 4.48
N MET A 16 9.54 2.29 5.47
CA MET A 16 9.76 3.55 6.18
C MET A 16 11.07 3.58 6.97
N LYS A 17 11.51 2.45 7.54
CA LYS A 17 12.80 2.32 8.21
C LYS A 17 14.00 2.50 7.27
N GLU A 18 13.82 2.31 5.97
CA GLU A 18 14.86 2.51 4.94
C GLU A 18 14.98 3.97 4.50
N LEU A 19 14.00 4.81 4.84
CA LEU A 19 13.99 6.22 4.47
C LEU A 19 14.97 7.02 5.34
N SER A 20 15.57 8.05 4.74
CA SER A 20 16.45 8.97 5.47
C SER A 20 15.68 9.73 6.57
N PRO A 21 16.35 10.08 7.68
CA PRO A 21 15.81 10.92 8.75
C PRO A 21 15.03 12.15 8.26
N ASP A 22 15.60 12.90 7.30
CA ASP A 22 15.00 14.13 6.77
C ASP A 22 13.67 13.88 6.03
N VAL A 23 13.55 12.76 5.34
CA VAL A 23 12.31 12.37 4.65
C VAL A 23 11.23 12.01 5.68
N LEU A 24 11.59 11.29 6.74
CA LEU A 24 10.65 10.94 7.81
C LEU A 24 10.16 12.19 8.57
N ASP A 25 11.04 13.16 8.87
CA ASP A 25 10.65 14.40 9.52
C ASP A 25 9.69 15.21 8.64
N ARG A 26 9.94 15.30 7.33
CA ARG A 26 9.02 15.94 6.40
C ARG A 26 7.69 15.20 6.28
N LEU A 27 7.69 13.86 6.28
CA LEU A 27 6.48 13.05 6.24
C LEU A 27 5.59 13.26 7.47
N PHE A 28 6.19 13.36 8.66
CA PHE A 28 5.45 13.58 9.91
C PHE A 28 4.87 15.00 10.05
N ASN A 29 5.20 15.94 9.15
CA ASN A 29 4.51 17.24 9.10
C ASN A 29 3.06 17.14 8.60
N HIS A 30 2.65 16.00 8.04
CA HIS A 30 1.30 15.78 7.53
C HIS A 30 0.46 14.94 8.49
N PRO A 31 -0.68 15.44 9.01
CA PRO A 31 -1.55 14.69 9.94
C PRO A 31 -2.02 13.33 9.42
N ALA A 32 -2.36 13.24 8.13
CA ALA A 32 -2.77 11.99 7.50
C ALA A 32 -1.67 10.91 7.57
N THR A 33 -0.42 11.31 7.35
CA THR A 33 0.73 10.41 7.44
C THR A 33 0.91 9.90 8.87
N CYS A 34 0.83 10.78 9.88
CA CYS A 34 0.91 10.39 11.28
C CYS A 34 -0.17 9.36 11.67
N LEU A 35 -1.41 9.57 11.20
CA LEU A 35 -2.52 8.66 11.47
C LEU A 35 -2.34 7.31 10.75
N ALA A 36 -1.89 7.32 9.49
CA ALA A 36 -1.63 6.10 8.73
C ALA A 36 -0.54 5.25 9.39
N VAL A 37 0.57 5.89 9.77
CA VAL A 37 1.68 5.22 10.48
C VAL A 37 1.19 4.67 11.80
N TYR A 38 0.42 5.44 12.58
CA TYR A 38 -0.15 4.97 13.84
C TYR A 38 -1.07 3.74 13.67
N ARG A 39 -1.89 3.69 12.62
CA ARG A 39 -2.79 2.56 12.34
C ARG A 39 -2.04 1.25 12.08
N GLU A 40 -0.90 1.34 11.41
CA GLU A 40 -0.09 0.17 11.05
C GLU A 40 0.70 -0.38 12.24
N LEU A 41 1.05 0.44 13.23
CA LEU A 41 1.86 0.03 14.39
C LEU A 41 1.31 -1.24 15.08
N PRO A 42 2.19 -2.09 15.66
CA PRO A 42 1.75 -3.18 16.53
C PRO A 42 0.83 -2.67 17.65
N LYS A 43 -0.17 -3.47 18.05
CA LYS A 43 -1.17 -3.05 19.05
C LYS A 43 -0.56 -2.56 20.37
N LEU A 44 0.56 -3.15 20.79
CA LEU A 44 1.29 -2.68 21.96
C LEU A 44 1.91 -1.29 21.77
N ALA A 45 2.51 -1.04 20.59
CA ALA A 45 3.07 0.26 20.23
C ALA A 45 2.00 1.35 20.13
N GLN A 46 0.82 1.03 19.59
CA GLN A 46 -0.34 1.94 19.59
C GLN A 46 -0.70 2.39 21.01
N ASN A 47 -0.76 1.46 21.96
CA ASN A 47 -1.05 1.77 23.36
C ASN A 47 0.02 2.67 23.99
N TYR A 48 1.29 2.45 23.68
CA TYR A 48 2.38 3.29 24.21
C TYR A 48 2.29 4.72 23.69
N VAL A 49 2.06 4.88 22.38
CA VAL A 49 1.88 6.19 21.74
C VAL A 49 0.70 6.94 22.36
N ILE A 50 -0.46 6.30 22.52
CA ILE A 50 -1.65 6.94 23.12
C ILE A 50 -1.43 7.35 24.57
N ARG A 51 -0.77 6.51 25.38
CA ARG A 51 -0.43 6.86 26.77
C ARG A 51 0.48 8.08 26.87
N MET A 52 1.40 8.24 25.90
CA MET A 52 2.36 9.35 25.87
C MET A 52 1.84 10.58 25.12
N LEU A 53 0.76 10.46 24.36
CA LEU A 53 0.24 11.51 23.47
C LEU A 53 -0.04 12.82 24.21
N PHE A 54 -0.51 12.74 25.46
CA PHE A 54 -0.83 13.91 26.29
C PHE A 54 0.22 14.22 27.36
N LEU A 55 1.36 13.53 27.34
CA LEU A 55 2.46 13.77 28.28
C LEU A 55 3.41 14.83 27.70
N ASP A 56 3.63 15.91 28.43
CA ASP A 56 4.57 16.96 28.03
C ASP A 56 5.98 16.74 28.59
N GLN A 57 6.12 15.85 29.57
CA GLN A 57 7.41 15.50 30.17
C GLN A 57 7.90 14.13 29.66
N PRO A 58 9.23 13.92 29.54
CA PRO A 58 9.77 12.63 29.15
C PRO A 58 9.49 11.59 30.24
N LEU A 59 9.11 10.39 29.83
CA LEU A 59 8.76 9.32 30.75
C LEU A 59 9.98 8.41 30.99
N PRO A 60 10.39 8.13 32.25
CA PRO A 60 11.54 7.26 32.52
C PRO A 60 11.41 5.89 31.86
N GLN A 61 12.49 5.37 31.26
CA GLN A 61 12.46 4.07 30.58
C GLN A 61 12.04 2.93 31.51
N ALA A 62 12.47 2.97 32.78
CA ALA A 62 12.06 2.02 33.80
C ALA A 62 10.54 2.01 34.03
N ALA A 63 9.88 3.17 33.96
CA ALA A 63 8.43 3.28 34.11
C ALA A 63 7.69 2.67 32.90
N VAL A 64 8.22 2.85 31.69
CA VAL A 64 7.67 2.23 30.47
C VAL A 64 7.85 0.71 30.51
N ALA A 65 9.01 0.21 30.96
CA ALA A 65 9.25 -1.22 31.11
C ALA A 65 8.26 -1.88 32.11
N LEU A 66 7.86 -1.15 33.16
CA LEU A 66 6.87 -1.62 34.14
C LEU A 66 5.43 -1.71 33.59
N TRP A 67 5.15 -1.19 32.38
CA TRP A 67 3.85 -1.39 31.73
C TRP A 67 3.61 -2.83 31.29
N MET A 68 4.66 -3.65 31.21
CA MET A 68 4.59 -5.05 30.84
C MET A 68 5.00 -5.96 32.00
N LYS A 69 4.38 -7.14 32.07
CA LYS A 69 4.80 -8.21 32.97
C LYS A 69 6.04 -8.88 32.40
N LYS A 70 6.80 -9.60 33.24
CA LYS A 70 8.02 -10.33 32.85
C LYS A 70 7.83 -11.26 31.65
N GLU A 71 6.64 -11.87 31.51
CA GLU A 71 6.29 -12.76 30.40
C GLU A 71 6.24 -12.07 29.04
N GLY A 72 5.92 -10.76 29.00
CA GLY A 72 5.78 -9.98 27.77
C GLY A 72 6.98 -9.07 27.46
N GLN A 73 8.15 -9.34 28.05
CA GLN A 73 9.33 -8.51 27.85
C GLN A 73 9.80 -8.52 26.38
N ARG A 74 9.69 -9.66 25.70
CA ARG A 74 10.02 -9.77 24.27
C ARG A 74 9.19 -8.82 23.40
N ASP A 75 7.89 -8.75 23.66
CA ASP A 75 6.97 -7.86 22.94
C ASP A 75 7.27 -6.38 23.23
N HIS A 76 7.69 -6.07 24.47
CA HIS A 76 8.18 -4.74 24.83
C HIS A 76 9.42 -4.37 24.03
N ASP A 77 10.43 -5.24 23.98
CA ASP A 77 11.69 -4.97 23.28
C ASP A 77 11.45 -4.79 21.77
N GLU A 78 10.56 -5.59 21.18
CA GLU A 78 10.13 -5.44 19.79
C GLU A 78 9.41 -4.11 19.55
N CYS A 79 8.47 -3.74 20.42
CA CYS A 79 7.75 -2.47 20.38
C CYS A 79 8.73 -1.29 20.44
N VAL A 80 9.71 -1.33 21.36
CA VAL A 80 10.73 -0.30 21.50
C VAL A 80 11.59 -0.20 20.24
N SER A 81 11.98 -1.34 19.66
CA SER A 81 12.73 -1.38 18.40
C SER A 81 11.94 -0.76 17.24
N VAL A 82 10.64 -1.06 17.13
CA VAL A 82 9.77 -0.49 16.08
C VAL A 82 9.61 1.02 16.24
N LEU A 83 9.25 1.50 17.43
CA LEU A 83 9.02 2.93 17.69
C LEU A 83 10.31 3.77 17.52
N THR A 84 11.45 3.22 17.95
CA THR A 84 12.76 3.86 17.78
C THR A 84 13.21 3.84 16.32
N GLY A 85 13.02 2.71 15.62
CA GLY A 85 13.39 2.57 14.21
C GLY A 85 12.58 3.47 13.27
N LEU A 86 11.34 3.80 13.63
CA LEU A 86 10.50 4.76 12.90
C LEU A 86 10.71 6.21 13.37
N ARG A 87 11.57 6.44 14.37
CA ARG A 87 11.82 7.76 15.00
C ARG A 87 10.53 8.44 15.50
N LEU A 88 9.58 7.65 15.97
CA LEU A 88 8.33 8.14 16.56
C LEU A 88 8.56 8.66 17.98
N TRP A 89 9.61 8.18 18.63
CA TRP A 89 10.09 8.65 19.92
C TRP A 89 11.60 8.66 19.97
N HIS A 90 12.17 9.35 20.96
CA HIS A 90 13.60 9.49 21.16
C HIS A 90 13.95 9.30 22.63
N SER A 91 15.14 8.75 22.89
CA SER A 91 15.70 8.71 24.24
C SER A 91 16.29 10.07 24.60
N GLN A 92 15.88 10.61 25.73
CA GLN A 92 16.38 11.87 26.29
C GLN A 92 16.88 11.64 27.71
N GLN A 93 17.97 12.32 28.07
CA GLN A 93 18.50 12.25 29.43
C GLN A 93 17.66 13.15 30.36
N LEU A 94 17.18 12.56 31.45
CA LEU A 94 16.43 13.23 32.50
C LEU A 94 17.36 13.80 33.58
N GLN A 95 16.81 14.68 34.42
CA GLN A 95 17.50 15.13 35.63
C GLN A 95 17.87 13.92 36.51
N GLY A 96 19.12 13.89 36.98
CA GLY A 96 19.64 12.75 37.74
C GLY A 96 20.26 11.62 36.88
N GLY A 97 20.45 11.84 35.57
CA GLY A 97 21.21 10.93 34.70
C GLY A 97 20.42 9.74 34.17
N LEU A 98 19.15 9.60 34.55
CA LEU A 98 18.24 8.56 34.06
C LEU A 98 17.89 8.81 32.59
N GLN A 99 17.58 7.75 31.84
CA GLN A 99 17.03 7.87 30.49
C GLN A 99 15.50 7.88 30.53
N GLY A 100 14.89 8.74 29.71
CA GLY A 100 13.47 8.79 29.47
C GLY A 100 13.15 8.75 27.98
N TYR A 101 11.93 8.32 27.65
CA TYR A 101 11.39 8.40 26.30
C TYR A 101 10.53 9.65 26.15
N THR A 102 10.70 10.35 25.04
CA THR A 102 9.81 11.43 24.59
C THR A 102 9.32 11.12 23.19
N LEU A 103 8.03 11.34 22.91
CA LEU A 103 7.53 11.28 21.54
C LEU A 103 8.17 12.38 20.70
N ASN A 104 8.31 12.14 19.39
CA ASN A 104 8.68 13.18 18.43
C ASN A 104 7.60 14.28 18.49
N PRO A 105 7.96 15.54 18.80
CA PRO A 105 6.99 16.61 19.00
C PRO A 105 6.14 16.87 17.75
N VAL A 106 6.74 16.81 16.56
CA VAL A 106 6.03 17.01 15.29
C VAL A 106 4.99 15.91 15.08
N PHE A 107 5.39 14.65 15.27
CA PHE A 107 4.47 13.51 15.18
C PHE A 107 3.37 13.59 16.24
N LYS A 108 3.72 13.94 17.47
CA LYS A 108 2.79 14.08 18.61
C LYS A 108 1.71 15.11 18.31
N ASP A 109 2.08 16.29 17.83
CA ASP A 109 1.13 17.37 17.56
C ASP A 109 0.25 17.05 16.33
N ASN A 110 0.83 16.55 15.24
CA ASN A 110 0.06 16.18 14.06
C ASN A 110 -0.85 14.96 14.29
N LEU A 111 -0.45 14.00 15.15
CA LEU A 111 -1.31 12.89 15.55
C LEU A 111 -2.46 13.37 16.45
N ARG A 112 -2.22 14.30 17.38
CA ARG A 112 -3.29 14.94 18.18
C ARG A 112 -4.31 15.62 17.26
N THR A 113 -3.84 16.41 16.31
CA THR A 113 -4.65 17.08 15.30
C THR A 113 -5.49 16.07 14.50
N ALA A 114 -4.89 14.96 14.08
CA ALA A 114 -5.60 13.90 13.34
C ALA A 114 -6.66 13.15 14.17
N LEU A 115 -6.43 12.95 15.48
CA LEU A 115 -7.32 12.17 16.35
C LEU A 115 -8.44 13.00 16.99
N LEU A 116 -8.13 14.21 17.46
CA LEU A 116 -9.07 15.07 18.19
C LEU A 116 -9.77 16.08 17.28
N GLY A 117 -9.33 16.20 16.03
CA GLY A 117 -9.74 17.28 15.15
C GLY A 117 -8.95 18.56 15.42
N GLY A 118 -8.81 19.36 14.37
CA GLY A 118 -7.95 20.54 14.33
C GLY A 118 -7.22 20.57 12.98
N GLY A 119 -6.81 21.76 12.54
CA GLY A 119 -6.20 21.93 11.22
C GLY A 119 -7.21 21.94 10.07
N THR A 120 -6.70 22.04 8.84
CA THR A 120 -7.54 22.03 7.64
C THR A 120 -8.08 20.62 7.40
N ALA A 121 -9.40 20.46 7.46
CA ALA A 121 -10.02 19.18 7.16
C ALA A 121 -9.80 18.87 5.68
N TRP A 122 -9.03 17.80 5.42
CA TRP A 122 -8.75 17.31 4.07
C TRP A 122 -10.04 17.21 3.23
N ALA A 123 -11.12 16.69 3.81
CA ALA A 123 -12.40 16.54 3.13
C ALA A 123 -13.18 17.85 2.88
N GLU A 124 -12.88 18.95 3.59
CA GLU A 124 -13.60 20.22 3.45
C GLU A 124 -13.05 21.07 2.31
N GLU A 125 -11.73 21.11 2.10
CA GLU A 125 -11.12 21.80 0.93
C GLU A 125 -11.58 21.19 -0.40
N GLN A 126 -11.95 19.90 -0.42
CA GLN A 126 -12.40 19.19 -1.61
C GLN A 126 -13.92 19.29 -1.89
N SER A 127 -14.70 19.91 -1.01
CA SER A 127 -16.17 20.06 -1.19
C SER A 127 -16.58 21.26 -2.06
N ALA A 128 -15.63 21.93 -2.71
CA ALA A 128 -15.90 23.05 -3.62
C ALA A 128 -16.58 22.65 -4.94
N LEU A 129 -16.51 21.36 -5.31
CA LEU A 129 -17.06 20.86 -6.54
C LEU A 129 -18.51 20.39 -6.29
N GLY A 130 -19.49 21.11 -6.87
CA GLY A 130 -20.91 20.74 -6.78
C GLY A 130 -21.21 19.31 -7.27
N PRO A 131 -22.45 18.81 -7.22
CA PRO A 131 -22.76 17.40 -7.50
C PRO A 131 -22.27 16.93 -8.88
N ASP A 132 -21.64 15.74 -8.97
CA ASP A 132 -21.24 15.17 -10.25
C ASP A 132 -22.46 14.58 -10.97
N ARG A 133 -22.76 15.12 -12.16
CA ARG A 133 -23.82 14.61 -13.05
C ARG A 133 -23.55 13.16 -13.52
N HIS A 134 -22.29 12.72 -13.49
CA HIS A 134 -21.85 11.40 -13.92
C HIS A 134 -21.18 10.62 -12.79
N ALA A 135 -21.69 10.79 -11.58
CA ALA A 135 -21.25 10.01 -10.43
C ALA A 135 -21.27 8.51 -10.76
N ARG A 136 -20.21 7.81 -10.33
CA ARG A 136 -20.11 6.36 -10.49
C ARG A 136 -20.54 5.69 -9.21
N ASP A 137 -21.32 4.63 -9.38
CA ASP A 137 -21.65 3.70 -8.31
C ASP A 137 -20.41 2.91 -7.89
N ILE A 138 -20.46 2.41 -6.65
CA ILE A 138 -19.37 1.65 -6.05
C ILE A 138 -19.05 0.37 -6.85
N GLU A 139 -20.08 -0.33 -7.32
CA GLU A 139 -19.91 -1.59 -8.04
C GLU A 139 -19.18 -1.37 -9.38
N SER A 140 -19.53 -0.31 -10.12
CA SER A 140 -18.81 0.02 -11.35
C SER A 140 -17.38 0.51 -11.13
N LEU A 141 -17.08 1.10 -9.96
CA LEU A 141 -15.70 1.42 -9.57
C LEU A 141 -14.89 0.16 -9.23
N ASP A 142 -15.50 -0.80 -8.53
CA ASP A 142 -14.86 -2.08 -8.18
C ASP A 142 -14.59 -2.90 -9.45
N ARG A 143 -15.55 -2.97 -10.39
CA ARG A 143 -15.35 -3.61 -11.70
C ARG A 143 -14.24 -2.94 -12.51
N TYR A 144 -14.25 -1.59 -12.58
CA TYR A 144 -13.20 -0.83 -13.26
C TYR A 144 -11.82 -1.11 -12.67
N ALA A 145 -11.70 -1.14 -11.34
CA ALA A 145 -10.43 -1.35 -10.66
C ALA A 145 -9.85 -2.72 -11.00
N MET A 146 -10.68 -3.76 -10.96
CA MET A 146 -10.29 -5.13 -11.30
C MET A 146 -9.93 -5.26 -12.78
N GLU A 147 -10.79 -4.83 -13.71
CA GLU A 147 -10.50 -4.90 -15.15
C GLU A 147 -9.16 -4.24 -15.52
N ARG A 148 -8.86 -3.08 -14.92
CA ARG A 148 -7.59 -2.38 -15.16
C ARG A 148 -6.40 -3.13 -14.61
N TRP A 149 -6.51 -3.70 -13.42
CA TRP A 149 -5.44 -4.51 -12.83
C TRP A 149 -5.21 -5.79 -13.63
N GLU A 150 -6.28 -6.44 -14.07
CA GLU A 150 -6.22 -7.66 -14.88
C GLU A 150 -5.52 -7.46 -16.21
N VAL A 151 -5.75 -6.33 -16.89
CA VAL A 151 -5.01 -5.98 -18.12
C VAL A 151 -3.50 -5.98 -17.89
N ILE A 152 -3.04 -5.53 -16.72
CA ILE A 152 -1.61 -5.52 -16.37
C ILE A 152 -1.10 -6.95 -16.17
N LEU A 153 -1.85 -7.79 -15.45
CA LEU A 153 -1.48 -9.18 -15.21
C LEU A 153 -1.50 -10.00 -16.51
N GLN A 154 -2.49 -9.79 -17.37
CA GLN A 154 -2.59 -10.44 -18.68
C GLN A 154 -1.43 -10.03 -19.61
N PHE A 155 -1.01 -8.77 -19.55
CA PHE A 155 0.18 -8.32 -20.27
C PHE A 155 1.45 -9.05 -19.80
N MET A 156 1.58 -9.33 -18.50
CA MET A 156 2.72 -10.10 -17.98
C MET A 156 2.77 -11.53 -18.52
N VAL A 157 1.62 -12.15 -18.82
CA VAL A 157 1.52 -13.52 -19.37
C VAL A 157 1.60 -13.53 -20.91
N GLY A 158 1.75 -12.38 -21.56
CA GLY A 158 1.89 -12.31 -23.02
C GLY A 158 0.57 -12.29 -23.80
N SER A 159 -0.55 -11.96 -23.14
CA SER A 159 -1.81 -11.65 -23.82
C SER A 159 -1.64 -10.42 -24.74
N PRO A 160 -2.35 -10.32 -25.88
CA PRO A 160 -2.23 -9.21 -26.85
C PRO A 160 -2.72 -7.83 -26.33
N CYS A 161 -2.82 -7.64 -25.02
CA CYS A 161 -3.23 -6.40 -24.40
C CYS A 161 -2.10 -5.36 -24.44
N ALA A 162 -2.38 -4.16 -24.95
CA ALA A 162 -1.41 -3.07 -24.94
C ALA A 162 -1.46 -2.30 -23.60
N VAL A 163 -0.31 -2.18 -22.95
CA VAL A 163 -0.10 -1.29 -21.79
C VAL A 163 0.70 -0.05 -22.17
N SER A 164 0.70 0.99 -21.34
CA SER A 164 1.53 2.17 -21.55
C SER A 164 3.03 1.82 -21.50
N GLN A 165 3.85 2.55 -22.25
CA GLN A 165 5.30 2.35 -22.27
C GLN A 165 5.91 2.56 -20.88
N ASP A 166 5.40 3.54 -20.12
CA ASP A 166 5.86 3.84 -18.76
C ASP A 166 5.59 2.67 -17.78
N LEU A 167 4.43 2.01 -17.93
CA LEU A 167 4.07 0.83 -17.15
C LEU A 167 4.95 -0.36 -17.50
N SER A 168 5.19 -0.60 -18.80
CA SER A 168 6.09 -1.66 -19.25
C SER A 168 7.52 -1.46 -18.73
N GLN A 169 8.04 -0.22 -18.79
CA GLN A 169 9.34 0.11 -18.22
C GLN A 169 9.37 -0.12 -16.70
N LEU A 170 8.29 0.20 -15.98
CA LEU A 170 8.21 -0.04 -14.55
C LEU A 170 8.21 -1.54 -14.22
N LEU A 171 7.49 -2.37 -14.98
CA LEU A 171 7.51 -3.83 -14.83
C LEU A 171 8.91 -4.42 -15.06
N VAL A 172 9.64 -3.88 -16.03
CA VAL A 172 11.04 -4.25 -16.29
C VAL A 172 11.96 -3.80 -15.16
N GLN A 173 11.81 -2.56 -14.69
CA GLN A 173 12.61 -2.00 -13.60
C GLN A 173 12.35 -2.70 -12.27
N ALA A 174 11.11 -3.13 -12.03
CA ALA A 174 10.73 -3.97 -10.89
C ALA A 174 11.30 -5.40 -10.97
N GLY A 175 11.91 -5.77 -12.10
CA GLY A 175 12.44 -7.10 -12.36
C GLY A 175 11.35 -8.16 -12.59
N LEU A 176 10.10 -7.75 -12.79
CA LEU A 176 8.96 -8.64 -13.04
C LEU A 176 8.91 -9.09 -14.50
N MET A 177 9.37 -8.23 -15.42
CA MET A 177 9.55 -8.55 -16.83
C MET A 177 10.98 -8.23 -17.27
N LYS A 178 11.39 -8.77 -18.42
CA LYS A 178 12.61 -8.42 -19.12
C LYS A 178 12.27 -8.06 -20.55
N SER A 179 12.96 -7.07 -21.08
CA SER A 179 12.88 -6.71 -22.49
C SER A 179 14.30 -6.79 -23.06
N GLU A 180 14.46 -7.59 -24.10
CA GLU A 180 15.67 -7.63 -24.92
C GLU A 180 15.46 -6.76 -26.16
N ALA A 181 16.54 -6.19 -26.69
CA ALA A 181 16.45 -5.23 -27.78
C ALA A 181 15.84 -5.87 -29.03
N GLY A 182 14.60 -5.47 -29.37
CA GLY A 182 13.87 -5.95 -30.55
C GLY A 182 12.82 -7.03 -30.26
N GLU A 183 12.72 -7.53 -29.02
CA GLU A 183 11.73 -8.53 -28.63
C GLU A 183 10.66 -7.96 -27.70
N ALA A 184 9.46 -8.57 -27.74
CA ALA A 184 8.40 -8.27 -26.80
C ALA A 184 8.85 -8.62 -25.37
N PRO A 185 8.46 -7.82 -24.35
CA PRO A 185 8.87 -8.10 -22.99
C PRO A 185 8.30 -9.44 -22.52
N TYR A 186 9.14 -10.26 -21.89
CA TYR A 186 8.77 -11.56 -21.35
C TYR A 186 8.91 -11.58 -19.81
N ILE A 187 8.16 -12.47 -19.18
CA ILE A 187 8.08 -12.58 -17.72
C ILE A 187 9.33 -13.22 -17.11
N THR A 188 9.76 -12.70 -15.95
CA THR A 188 10.87 -13.29 -15.18
C THR A 188 10.36 -14.31 -14.16
N SER A 189 11.27 -15.09 -13.55
CA SER A 189 10.91 -15.95 -12.41
C SER A 189 10.29 -15.19 -11.23
N ALA A 190 10.71 -13.94 -11.01
CA ALA A 190 10.12 -13.08 -9.99
C ALA A 190 8.73 -12.57 -10.41
N GLY A 191 8.54 -12.27 -11.70
CA GLY A 191 7.24 -11.99 -12.29
C GLY A 191 6.25 -13.14 -12.08
N PHE A 192 6.67 -14.38 -12.32
CA PHE A 192 5.83 -15.54 -12.05
C PHE A 192 5.46 -15.66 -10.57
N GLN A 193 6.41 -15.48 -9.65
CA GLN A 193 6.11 -15.47 -8.21
C GLN A 193 5.13 -14.36 -7.83
N PHE A 194 5.30 -13.17 -8.41
CA PHE A 194 4.42 -12.02 -8.19
C PHE A 194 2.96 -12.35 -8.56
N LEU A 195 2.74 -13.03 -9.68
CA LEU A 195 1.40 -13.40 -10.14
C LEU A 195 0.71 -14.40 -9.20
N LEU A 196 1.47 -15.13 -8.38
CA LEU A 196 0.94 -16.07 -7.38
C LEU A 196 0.58 -15.41 -6.04
N LEU A 197 0.93 -14.14 -5.84
CA LEU A 197 0.57 -13.40 -4.63
C LEU A 197 -0.92 -13.02 -4.63
N ASP A 198 -1.47 -12.73 -3.46
CA ASP A 198 -2.78 -12.10 -3.35
C ASP A 198 -2.77 -10.66 -3.91
N THR A 199 -3.94 -10.16 -4.34
CA THR A 199 -4.07 -8.85 -4.99
C THR A 199 -3.50 -7.70 -4.15
N ALA A 200 -3.67 -7.73 -2.82
CA ALA A 200 -3.17 -6.67 -1.96
C ALA A 200 -1.64 -6.67 -1.91
N SER A 201 -1.02 -7.84 -1.75
CA SER A 201 0.44 -8.01 -1.80
C SER A 201 1.02 -7.61 -3.17
N GLN A 202 0.35 -7.97 -4.26
CA GLN A 202 0.74 -7.57 -5.61
C GLN A 202 0.76 -6.05 -5.77
N LEU A 203 -0.35 -5.38 -5.45
CA LEU A 203 -0.46 -3.93 -5.55
C LEU A 203 0.55 -3.22 -4.66
N TRP A 204 0.77 -3.74 -3.45
CA TRP A 204 1.73 -3.18 -2.51
C TRP A 204 3.17 -3.30 -2.99
N TYR A 205 3.58 -4.48 -3.43
CA TYR A 205 4.89 -4.68 -4.03
C TYR A 205 5.10 -3.75 -5.23
N PHE A 206 4.11 -3.67 -6.11
CA PHE A 206 4.19 -2.83 -7.30
C PHE A 206 4.31 -1.34 -6.95
N THR A 207 3.54 -0.87 -5.96
CA THR A 207 3.60 0.50 -5.46
C THR A 207 4.95 0.80 -4.80
N LEU A 208 5.53 -0.13 -4.04
CA LEU A 208 6.86 0.02 -3.48
C LEU A 208 7.94 0.17 -4.56
N GLN A 209 7.86 -0.62 -5.63
CA GLN A 209 8.78 -0.48 -6.76
C GLN A 209 8.58 0.87 -7.45
N TYR A 210 7.34 1.33 -7.63
CA TYR A 210 7.07 2.68 -8.13
C TYR A 210 7.76 3.74 -7.26
N LEU A 211 7.57 3.71 -5.93
CA LEU A 211 8.12 4.67 -4.98
C LEU A 211 9.65 4.75 -5.01
N ARG A 212 10.33 3.60 -5.16
CA ARG A 212 11.80 3.55 -5.31
C ARG A 212 12.30 4.26 -6.56
N THR A 213 11.47 4.35 -7.60
CA THR A 213 11.80 4.98 -8.88
C THR A 213 11.27 6.41 -9.00
N ALA A 214 10.51 6.88 -7.99
CA ALA A 214 9.87 8.19 -8.01
C ALA A 214 10.90 9.33 -8.05
N GLN A 215 11.97 9.22 -7.26
CA GLN A 215 13.03 10.23 -7.20
C GLN A 215 13.78 10.37 -8.52
N SER A 216 14.07 9.25 -9.22
CA SER A 216 14.72 9.29 -10.54
C SER A 216 13.84 9.91 -11.62
N ARG A 217 12.51 9.94 -11.41
CA ARG A 217 11.53 10.60 -12.28
C ARG A 217 11.32 12.08 -11.92
N GLY A 218 12.07 12.62 -10.94
CA GLY A 218 11.96 14.01 -10.50
C GLY A 218 10.73 14.32 -9.64
N MET A 219 10.08 13.31 -9.07
CA MET A 219 8.92 13.51 -8.19
C MET A 219 9.34 13.54 -6.71
N ASP A 220 8.73 14.42 -5.91
CA ASP A 220 8.97 14.44 -4.46
C ASP A 220 8.31 13.22 -3.80
N LEU A 221 9.15 12.39 -3.20
CA LEU A 221 8.73 11.19 -2.49
C LEU A 221 7.80 11.52 -1.31
N VAL A 222 8.00 12.65 -0.64
CA VAL A 222 7.19 13.04 0.53
C VAL A 222 5.77 13.37 0.10
N GLU A 223 5.58 14.12 -0.98
CA GLU A 223 4.26 14.45 -1.51
C GLU A 223 3.50 13.18 -1.93
N ILE A 224 4.17 12.29 -2.67
CA ILE A 224 3.58 11.04 -3.15
C ILE A 224 3.15 10.15 -1.99
N LEU A 225 4.03 9.94 -1.00
CA LEU A 225 3.73 9.11 0.17
C LEU A 225 2.61 9.71 1.01
N SER A 226 2.64 11.03 1.22
CA SER A 226 1.60 11.73 1.98
C SER A 226 0.24 11.59 1.29
N PHE A 227 0.19 11.71 -0.04
CA PHE A 227 -1.03 11.47 -0.81
C PHE A 227 -1.49 10.01 -0.78
N LEU A 228 -0.57 9.05 -0.86
CA LEU A 228 -0.91 7.63 -0.75
C LEU A 228 -1.55 7.33 0.62
N PHE A 229 -1.00 7.88 1.70
CA PHE A 229 -1.61 7.76 3.03
C PHE A 229 -2.95 8.47 3.15
N GLN A 230 -3.11 9.65 2.56
CA GLN A 230 -4.40 10.34 2.47
C GLN A 230 -5.45 9.47 1.76
N LEU A 231 -5.05 8.77 0.70
CA LEU A 231 -5.93 7.89 -0.05
C LEU A 231 -6.55 6.79 0.83
N SER A 232 -5.83 6.31 1.87
CA SER A 232 -6.32 5.31 2.85
C SER A 232 -7.51 5.79 3.68
N PHE A 233 -7.67 7.10 3.83
CA PHE A 233 -8.77 7.73 4.59
C PHE A 233 -9.90 8.20 3.67
N SER A 234 -9.81 7.88 2.38
CA SER A 234 -10.87 8.21 1.43
C SER A 234 -12.13 7.41 1.70
N THR A 235 -13.27 8.03 1.41
CA THR A 235 -14.57 7.36 1.39
C THR A 235 -14.85 6.85 -0.01
N LEU A 236 -15.13 5.55 -0.12
CA LEU A 236 -15.52 4.92 -1.38
C LEU A 236 -16.80 5.56 -1.94
N GLY A 237 -16.83 5.81 -3.25
CA GLY A 237 -17.97 6.44 -3.93
C GLY A 237 -18.05 7.96 -3.79
N ARG A 238 -17.11 8.60 -3.07
CA ARG A 238 -16.99 10.07 -3.00
C ARG A 238 -15.96 10.57 -4.02
N ASP A 239 -16.26 11.69 -4.68
CA ASP A 239 -15.29 12.41 -5.52
C ASP A 239 -14.41 13.36 -4.71
N TYR A 240 -13.19 13.52 -5.19
CA TYR A 240 -12.17 14.38 -4.62
C TYR A 240 -11.62 15.32 -5.69
N SER A 241 -11.36 16.57 -5.30
CA SER A 241 -10.80 17.59 -6.18
C SER A 241 -9.31 17.36 -6.43
N VAL A 242 -8.87 17.66 -7.65
CA VAL A 242 -7.46 17.67 -8.07
C VAL A 242 -6.86 19.10 -7.97
N GLU A 243 -7.64 20.07 -7.52
CA GLU A 243 -7.20 21.46 -7.34
C GLU A 243 -6.18 21.56 -6.19
N GLY A 244 -5.12 22.35 -6.40
CA GLY A 244 -4.02 22.48 -5.44
C GLY A 244 -2.96 21.37 -5.48
N MET A 245 -3.12 20.36 -6.35
CA MET A 245 -2.10 19.32 -6.55
C MET A 245 -0.91 19.83 -7.36
N SER A 246 0.31 19.46 -6.94
CA SER A 246 1.55 19.70 -7.67
C SER A 246 1.63 18.89 -8.97
N GLU A 247 2.52 19.26 -9.90
CA GLU A 247 2.70 18.53 -11.17
C GLU A 247 3.18 17.08 -10.97
N SER A 248 4.02 16.85 -9.96
CA SER A 248 4.44 15.53 -9.49
C SER A 248 3.22 14.70 -9.08
N LEU A 249 2.32 15.28 -8.29
CA LEU A 249 1.14 14.59 -7.79
C LEU A 249 0.11 14.32 -8.89
N LEU A 250 -0.08 15.25 -9.83
CA LEU A 250 -0.90 15.05 -11.02
C LEU A 250 -0.39 13.89 -11.89
N THR A 251 0.93 13.79 -12.04
CA THR A 251 1.60 12.72 -12.77
C THR A 251 1.41 11.38 -12.05
N PHE A 252 1.60 11.36 -10.73
CA PHE A 252 1.34 10.18 -9.90
C PHE A 252 -0.12 9.73 -10.00
N LEU A 253 -1.07 10.66 -9.96
CA LEU A 253 -2.50 10.38 -10.09
C LEU A 253 -2.85 9.72 -11.44
N GLN A 254 -2.17 10.11 -12.54
CA GLN A 254 -2.32 9.42 -13.82
C GLN A 254 -1.83 7.98 -13.77
N HIS A 255 -0.70 7.71 -13.10
CA HIS A 255 -0.23 6.34 -12.93
C HIS A 255 -1.18 5.51 -12.05
N LEU A 256 -1.69 6.08 -10.95
CA LEU A 256 -2.71 5.41 -10.13
C LEU A 256 -3.97 5.08 -10.94
N ARG A 257 -4.36 5.95 -11.88
CA ARG A 257 -5.46 5.70 -12.82
C ARG A 257 -5.13 4.56 -13.77
N GLU A 258 -3.90 4.50 -14.25
CA GLU A 258 -3.45 3.41 -15.11
C GLU A 258 -3.51 2.06 -14.38
N PHE A 259 -3.16 2.04 -13.09
CA PHE A 259 -3.18 0.86 -12.21
C PHE A 259 -4.59 0.46 -11.74
N GLY A 260 -5.61 1.31 -11.95
CA GLY A 260 -6.97 1.07 -11.45
C GLY A 260 -7.19 1.42 -9.98
N LEU A 261 -6.23 2.12 -9.35
CA LEU A 261 -6.32 2.57 -7.96
C LEU A 261 -7.19 3.83 -7.80
N VAL A 262 -7.26 4.66 -8.84
CA VAL A 262 -8.19 5.79 -8.90
C VAL A 262 -8.91 5.80 -10.24
N PHE A 263 -10.14 6.29 -10.23
CA PHE A 263 -10.91 6.53 -11.44
C PHE A 263 -10.93 8.03 -11.76
N GLN A 264 -10.60 8.36 -13.00
CA GLN A 264 -10.88 9.67 -13.58
C GLN A 264 -11.53 9.51 -14.94
N ARG A 265 -12.66 10.20 -15.12
CA ARG A 265 -13.43 10.18 -16.37
C ARG A 265 -12.62 10.66 -17.58
N LYS A 266 -11.80 11.69 -17.39
CA LYS A 266 -10.89 12.27 -18.40
C LYS A 266 -9.52 12.50 -17.78
N ARG A 267 -8.45 12.44 -18.58
CA ARG A 267 -7.05 12.67 -18.14
C ARG A 267 -6.86 14.01 -17.41
N LYS A 268 -7.60 15.05 -17.80
CA LYS A 268 -7.57 16.39 -17.19
C LYS A 268 -8.82 16.70 -16.35
N SER A 269 -9.50 15.67 -15.84
CA SER A 269 -10.65 15.85 -14.95
C SER A 269 -10.20 16.55 -13.67
N ARG A 270 -11.01 17.50 -13.19
CA ARG A 270 -10.79 18.14 -11.87
C ARG A 270 -11.22 17.26 -10.70
N ARG A 271 -11.78 16.08 -10.98
CA ARG A 271 -12.28 15.11 -10.01
C ARG A 271 -11.64 13.76 -10.22
N TYR A 272 -11.39 13.05 -9.11
CA TYR A 272 -11.03 11.65 -9.08
C TYR A 272 -11.84 10.89 -8.03
N TYR A 273 -11.99 9.59 -8.24
CA TYR A 273 -12.68 8.67 -7.34
C TYR A 273 -11.71 7.57 -6.89
N PRO A 274 -11.41 7.46 -5.59
CA PRO A 274 -10.65 6.33 -5.04
C PRO A 274 -11.39 5.01 -5.24
N THR A 275 -10.69 3.97 -5.68
CA THR A 275 -11.25 2.62 -5.77
C THR A 275 -10.99 1.84 -4.48
N ARG A 276 -11.68 0.71 -4.30
CA ARG A 276 -11.45 -0.14 -3.12
C ARG A 276 -10.01 -0.66 -3.06
N LEU A 277 -9.40 -0.94 -4.22
CA LEU A 277 -7.99 -1.36 -4.30
C LEU A 277 -7.05 -0.32 -3.69
N ALA A 278 -7.29 0.98 -3.92
CA ALA A 278 -6.51 2.06 -3.32
C ALA A 278 -6.64 2.14 -1.80
N ILE A 279 -7.87 2.00 -1.29
CA ILE A 279 -8.13 2.07 0.16
C ILE A 279 -7.47 0.88 0.86
N THR A 280 -7.61 -0.33 0.30
CA THR A 280 -6.97 -1.55 0.84
C THR A 280 -5.45 -1.47 0.77
N LEU A 281 -4.90 -1.02 -0.35
CA LEU A 281 -3.45 -0.83 -0.54
C LEU A 281 -2.86 0.09 0.52
N ALA A 282 -3.49 1.25 0.73
CA ALA A 282 -2.98 2.28 1.61
C ALA A 282 -3.26 1.99 3.10
N ALA A 283 -4.17 1.06 3.41
CA ALA A 283 -4.44 0.55 4.74
C ALA A 283 -3.51 -0.62 5.15
N GLY A 284 -2.50 -0.96 4.32
CA GLY A 284 -1.48 -1.95 4.65
C GLY A 284 -1.93 -3.40 4.53
N VAL A 285 -0.97 -4.29 4.24
CA VAL A 285 -1.20 -5.74 4.04
C VAL A 285 -1.61 -6.44 5.36
N SER A 286 -1.50 -5.77 6.51
CA SER A 286 -1.80 -6.34 7.83
C SER A 286 -3.29 -6.46 8.13
N SER A 287 -4.17 -5.79 7.37
CA SER A 287 -5.62 -6.02 7.44
C SER A 287 -6.05 -7.08 6.43
N SER A 288 -5.68 -8.34 6.68
CA SER A 288 -6.27 -9.50 6.01
C SER A 288 -7.72 -9.77 6.50
N SER A 289 -8.48 -8.72 6.82
CA SER A 289 -9.90 -8.80 7.08
C SER A 289 -10.61 -8.72 5.74
N SER A 290 -10.89 -9.89 5.16
CA SER A 290 -11.96 -10.16 4.20
C SER A 290 -12.40 -8.94 3.39
N SER A 291 -11.78 -8.74 2.24
CA SER A 291 -12.25 -7.78 1.24
C SER A 291 -13.75 -8.02 1.01
N PRO A 292 -14.65 -7.04 1.22
CA PRO A 292 -16.09 -7.22 0.95
C PRO A 292 -16.41 -7.42 -0.54
N ALA A 293 -15.40 -7.36 -1.40
CA ALA A 293 -15.50 -7.63 -2.84
C ALA A 293 -15.19 -9.10 -3.20
N GLU A 294 -14.76 -9.94 -2.25
CA GLU A 294 -14.61 -11.40 -2.48
C GLU A 294 -15.95 -12.13 -2.62
N THR A 295 -17.08 -11.46 -2.42
CA THR A 295 -18.42 -12.05 -2.54
C THR A 295 -19.03 -11.99 -3.93
N ALA A 296 -18.40 -11.37 -4.94
CA ALA A 296 -19.01 -11.24 -6.28
C ALA A 296 -18.52 -12.27 -7.31
N ASP A 297 -17.41 -12.98 -7.08
CA ASP A 297 -16.92 -14.01 -8.00
C ASP A 297 -16.28 -15.15 -7.17
N THR A 298 -17.11 -15.83 -6.38
CA THR A 298 -16.70 -16.97 -5.54
C THR A 298 -16.44 -18.17 -6.43
N GLY A 299 -15.26 -18.18 -7.05
CA GLY A 299 -14.74 -19.37 -7.66
C GLY A 299 -14.24 -20.35 -6.61
N PHE A 300 -14.57 -21.63 -6.75
CA PHE A 300 -14.10 -22.66 -5.84
C PHE A 300 -12.95 -23.43 -6.48
N ILE A 301 -11.92 -23.73 -5.69
CA ILE A 301 -10.86 -24.64 -6.07
C ILE A 301 -11.11 -25.94 -5.32
N VAL A 302 -11.39 -27.01 -6.06
CA VAL A 302 -11.54 -28.36 -5.52
C VAL A 302 -10.26 -29.13 -5.80
N VAL A 303 -9.62 -29.65 -4.75
CA VAL A 303 -8.45 -30.50 -4.86
C VAL A 303 -8.85 -31.92 -4.44
N GLU A 304 -8.78 -32.85 -5.38
CA GLU A 304 -9.03 -34.26 -5.12
C GLU A 304 -7.78 -34.95 -4.57
N THR A 305 -7.96 -36.11 -3.92
CA THR A 305 -6.88 -36.94 -3.34
C THR A 305 -5.94 -37.55 -4.38
N ASN A 306 -6.32 -37.52 -5.65
CA ASN A 306 -5.52 -37.95 -6.81
C ASN A 306 -4.69 -36.80 -7.42
N TYR A 307 -4.53 -35.68 -6.71
CA TYR A 307 -3.83 -34.47 -7.14
C TYR A 307 -4.48 -33.72 -8.32
N ARG A 308 -5.74 -34.01 -8.67
CA ARG A 308 -6.48 -33.19 -9.64
C ARG A 308 -7.01 -31.93 -8.99
N ILE A 309 -6.84 -30.81 -9.69
CA ILE A 309 -7.30 -29.49 -9.27
C ILE A 309 -8.38 -29.04 -10.25
N TYR A 310 -9.57 -28.74 -9.74
CA TYR A 310 -10.66 -28.13 -10.50
C TYR A 310 -10.83 -26.70 -10.02
N ALA A 311 -10.55 -25.74 -10.89
CA ALA A 311 -10.71 -24.32 -10.61
C ALA A 311 -11.96 -23.82 -11.32
N TYR A 312 -13.03 -23.54 -10.57
CA TYR A 312 -14.24 -22.91 -11.06
C TYR A 312 -14.10 -21.40 -10.94
N THR A 313 -13.28 -20.77 -11.78
CA THR A 313 -13.00 -19.33 -11.68
C THR A 313 -13.19 -18.65 -13.02
N SER A 314 -13.92 -17.53 -13.02
CA SER A 314 -14.25 -16.73 -14.21
C SER A 314 -13.07 -15.86 -14.68
N THR A 315 -11.99 -15.83 -13.91
CA THR A 315 -10.93 -14.84 -14.03
C THR A 315 -9.70 -15.36 -14.78
N TYR A 316 -8.79 -14.44 -15.13
CA TYR A 316 -7.47 -14.69 -15.73
C TYR A 316 -6.66 -15.82 -15.07
N LYS A 317 -6.98 -16.18 -13.81
CA LYS A 317 -6.43 -17.32 -13.06
C LYS A 317 -6.50 -18.65 -13.82
N LEU A 318 -7.42 -18.83 -14.79
CA LEU A 318 -7.43 -20.02 -15.66
C LEU A 318 -6.22 -20.11 -16.61
N LEU A 319 -5.75 -18.98 -17.17
CA LEU A 319 -4.51 -18.96 -17.97
C LEU A 319 -3.30 -19.41 -17.12
N PHE A 320 -3.29 -19.05 -15.84
CA PHE A 320 -2.24 -19.43 -14.90
C PHE A 320 -2.21 -20.93 -14.58
N CYS A 321 -3.38 -21.56 -14.43
CA CYS A 321 -3.46 -23.02 -14.28
C CYS A 321 -2.94 -23.73 -15.53
N SER A 322 -3.21 -23.20 -16.73
CA SER A 322 -2.79 -23.85 -17.97
C SER A 322 -1.26 -23.89 -18.16
N GLU A 323 -0.52 -22.82 -17.83
CA GLU A 323 0.94 -22.79 -17.98
C GLU A 323 1.69 -23.61 -16.93
N THR A 324 1.15 -23.73 -15.72
CA THR A 324 1.82 -24.44 -14.63
C THR A 324 1.57 -25.94 -14.64
N LEU A 325 0.44 -26.39 -15.21
CA LEU A 325 0.01 -27.80 -15.20
C LEU A 325 0.24 -28.53 -16.54
N SER A 326 0.62 -27.85 -17.63
CA SER A 326 0.88 -28.51 -18.93
C SER A 326 2.12 -29.41 -18.97
N SER A 327 2.86 -29.55 -17.87
CA SER A 327 3.96 -30.54 -17.75
C SER A 327 3.48 -31.92 -17.33
N THR A 328 2.19 -32.11 -17.12
CA THR A 328 1.54 -33.40 -16.84
C THR A 328 0.29 -33.51 -17.71
N GLU A 329 0.27 -34.48 -18.62
CA GLU A 329 -0.78 -34.72 -19.60
C GLU A 329 -2.18 -34.85 -18.96
N ASP A 330 -3.19 -34.47 -19.74
CA ASP A 330 -4.64 -34.63 -19.57
C ASP A 330 -5.41 -33.58 -18.74
N PHE A 331 -5.98 -32.58 -19.43
CA PHE A 331 -7.21 -31.92 -19.00
C PHE A 331 -8.20 -31.70 -20.15
N SER A 332 -9.43 -32.15 -19.93
CA SER A 332 -10.61 -31.83 -20.74
C SER A 332 -11.32 -30.61 -20.14
N PHE A 333 -11.41 -29.52 -20.91
CA PHE A 333 -12.22 -28.36 -20.57
C PHE A 333 -13.71 -28.72 -20.74
N LEU A 334 -14.49 -28.66 -19.67
CA LEU A 334 -15.94 -28.58 -19.73
C LEU A 334 -16.31 -27.09 -19.62
N THR A 335 -16.78 -26.53 -20.74
CA THR A 335 -17.34 -25.18 -20.87
C THR A 335 -18.63 -25.01 -20.09
#